data_AF-A0A3D4HZQ9-F1
#
_entry.id   AF-A0A3D4HZQ9-F1
#
_cell.length_a   1.000
_cell.length_b   1.000
_cell.length_c   1.000
_cell.angle_alpha   90.00
_cell.angle_beta   90.00
_cell.angle_gamma   90.00
#
_symmetry.space_group_name_H-M   'P 1'
#
loop_
_entity.id
_entity.type
_entity.pdbx_description
1 polymer ?
#
loop_
_entity_poly.entity_id
_entity_poly.type
_entity_poly.pdbx_seq_one_letter_code
_entity_poly.pdbx_strand_id
1 'polypeptide(L)' 'MDFAQKLAEDFGLKKWQTEKVIELIDEGNTIPFIARYRKEAHGSLDDQMLR' A
#
# COMPACT_ATOMS: atom_id res chain seq x y z
N MET A 1 11.25 14.63 -0.52
CA MET A 1 9.79 14.67 -0.71
C MET A 1 9.21 13.46 -0.01
N ASP A 2 8.17 13.65 0.80
CA ASP A 2 7.47 12.54 1.45
C ASP A 2 6.41 12.00 0.48
N PHE A 3 6.81 11.06 -0.38
CA PHE A 3 5.93 10.48 -1.40
C PHE A 3 4.78 9.70 -0.78
N ALA A 4 5.00 9.05 0.37
CA ALA A 4 3.96 8.29 1.05
C ALA A 4 2.83 9.21 1.56
N GLN A 5 3.17 10.36 2.13
CA GLN A 5 2.18 11.37 2.51
C GLN A 5 1.40 11.88 1.29
N LYS A 6 2.11 12.21 0.20
CA LYS A 6 1.46 12.78 -1.00
C LYS A 6 0.47 11.79 -1.65
N LEU A 7 0.87 10.53 -1.79
CA LEU A 7 0.01 9.46 -2.28
C LEU A 7 -1.17 9.22 -1.33
N ALA A 8 -0.93 9.23 -0.02
CA ALA A 8 -2.02 9.07 0.95
C ALA A 8 -3.10 10.16 0.79
N GLU A 9 -2.69 11.41 0.55
CA GLU A 9 -3.62 12.51 0.29
C GLU A 9 -4.36 12.35 -1.05
N ASP A 10 -3.64 11.99 -2.12
CA ASP A 10 -4.22 11.86 -3.47
C ASP A 10 -5.23 10.69 -3.57
N PHE A 11 -5.04 9.62 -2.79
CA PHE A 11 -5.91 8.44 -2.77
C PHE A 11 -6.85 8.37 -1.54
N GLY A 12 -6.83 9.38 -0.66
CA GLY A 12 -7.66 9.41 0.54
C GLY A 12 -7.33 8.29 1.55
N LEU A 13 -6.08 7.84 1.57
CA LEU A 13 -5.57 6.80 2.47
C LEU A 13 -4.93 7.41 3.72
N LYS A 14 -4.70 6.58 4.73
CA LYS A 14 -3.81 6.95 5.84
C LYS A 14 -2.36 6.74 5.41
N LYS A 15 -1.46 7.64 5.80
CA LYS A 15 -0.02 7.56 5.49
C LYS A 15 0.58 6.18 5.75
N TRP A 16 0.26 5.57 6.91
CA TRP A 16 0.78 4.26 7.29
C TRP A 16 0.37 3.13 6.32
N GLN A 17 -0.79 3.24 5.66
CA GLN A 17 -1.23 2.24 4.68
C GLN A 17 -0.34 2.31 3.45
N THR A 18 -0.08 3.53 2.95
CA THR A 18 0.82 3.76 1.83
C THR A 18 2.24 3.33 2.16
N GLU A 19 2.76 3.69 3.34
CA GLU A 19 4.10 3.26 3.79
C GLU A 19 4.20 1.73 3.83
N LYS A 20 3.17 1.04 4.33
CA LYS A 20 3.16 -0.42 4.38
C LYS A 20 3.09 -1.08 3.00
N VAL A 21 2.37 -0.49 2.06
CA VAL A 21 2.35 -0.99 0.67
C VAL A 21 3.72 -0.80 0.01
N ILE A 22 4.35 0.37 0.18
CA ILE A 22 5.70 0.65 -0.35
C ILE A 22 6.71 -0.35 0.23
N GLU A 23 6.71 -0.55 1.55
CA GLU A 23 7.60 -1.52 2.23
C GLU A 23 7.44 -2.93 1.66
N LEU A 24 6.21 -3.41 1.47
CA LEU A 24 5.96 -4.74 0.91
C LEU A 24 6.45 -4.87 -0.54
N ILE A 25 6.34 -3.80 -1.34
CA ILE A 25 6.85 -3.77 -2.71
C ILE A 25 8.39 -3.78 -2.70
N ASP A 26 9.01 -3.00 -1.82
CA ASP A 26 10.48 -2.94 -1.65
C ASP A 26 11.07 -4.28 -1.18
N GLU A 27 10.32 -5.06 -0.39
CA GLU A 27 10.64 -6.45 -0.03
C GLU A 27 10.55 -7.43 -1.22
N GLY A 28 10.08 -6.97 -2.39
CA GLY A 28 9.95 -7.77 -3.60
C GLY A 28 8.61 -8.50 -3.73
N ASN A 29 7.61 -8.16 -2.91
CA ASN A 29 6.28 -8.75 -3.06
C ASN A 29 5.56 -8.16 -4.29
N THR A 30 4.84 -9.00 -5.03
CA THR A 30 4.02 -8.55 -6.16
C THR A 30 2.66 -8.05 -5.69
N ILE A 31 2.03 -7.13 -6.45
CA ILE A 31 0.68 -6.61 -6.12
C ILE A 31 -0.34 -7.75 -5.89
N PRO A 32 -0.46 -8.79 -6.75
CA PRO A 32 -1.39 -9.89 -6.51
C PRO A 32 -1.09 -10.67 -5.22
N PHE A 33 0.18 -10.78 -4.83
CA PHE A 33 0.57 -11.42 -3.59
C PHE A 33 0.18 -10.56 -2.37
N ILE A 34 0.47 -9.26 -2.41
CA ILE A 34 0.11 -8.30 -1.34
C ILE A 34 -1.40 -8.30 -1.13
N ALA A 35 -2.16 -8.12 -2.22
CA ALA A 35 -3.62 -8.07 -2.21
C ALA A 35 -4.26 -9.34 -1.64
N ARG A 36 -3.62 -10.50 -1.79
CA ARG A 36 -4.19 -11.79 -1.36
C ARG A 36 -3.70 -12.25 0.00
N TYR A 37 -2.45 -12.00 0.36
CA TYR A 37 -1.79 -12.61 1.51
C TYR A 37 -1.32 -11.61 2.57
N ARG A 38 -1.36 -10.30 2.30
CA ARG A 38 -0.89 -9.25 3.22
C ARG A 38 -1.93 -8.16 3.54
N LYS A 39 -3.23 -8.46 3.31
CA LYS A 39 -4.34 -7.51 3.50
C LYS A 39 -4.26 -6.72 4.81
N GLU A 40 -4.10 -7.40 5.93
CA GLU A 40 -4.11 -6.76 7.25
C GLU A 40 -2.95 -5.77 7.44
N ALA A 41 -1.80 -5.99 6.77
CA ALA A 41 -0.62 -5.16 6.90
C ALA A 41 -0.83 -3.72 6.40
N HIS A 42 -1.75 -3.51 5.46
CA HIS A 42 -2.05 -2.21 4.86
C HIS A 42 -3.50 -1.76 5.10
N GLY A 43 -4.20 -2.36 6.07
CA GLY A 43 -5.58 -2.00 6.38
C GLY A 43 -6.62 -2.52 5.38
N SER A 44 -6.33 -3.63 4.73
CA SER A 44 -7.23 -4.37 3.84
C SER A 44 -7.68 -3.59 2.60
N LEU A 45 -6.77 -2.79 2.02
CA LEU A 45 -6.97 -2.20 0.68
C LEU A 45 -7.29 -3.29 -0.35
N ASP A 46 -8.11 -2.94 -1.34
CA ASP A 46 -8.43 -3.83 -2.45
C ASP A 46 -7.35 -3.81 -3.54
N ASP A 47 -7.39 -4.79 -4.45
CA ASP A 47 -6.42 -4.94 -5.53
C ASP A 47 -6.41 -3.75 -6.49
N GLN A 48 -7.55 -3.04 -6.67
CA GLN A 48 -7.61 -1.87 -7.53
C GLN A 48 -6.89 -0.67 -6.91
N MET A 49 -6.97 -0.50 -5.59
CA MET A 49 -6.20 0.53 -4.87
C MET A 49 -4.69 0.27 -4.85
N LEU A 50 -4.27 -0.99 -4.96
CA LEU A 50 -2.84 -1.35 -4.98
C LEU A 50 -2.19 -1.20 -6.37
N ARG A 51 -2.97 -1.01 -7.44
CA ARG A 51 -2.52 -0.86 -8.83
C ARG A 51 -2.49 0.61 -9.26
#